data_AF-A0A1G0H8R8-F1
#
_entry.id   AF-A0A1G0H8R8-F1
#
_cell.length_a   1.000
_cell.length_b   1.000
_cell.length_c   1.000
_cell.angle_alpha   90.00
_cell.angle_beta   90.00
_cell.angle_gamma   90.00
#
_symmetry.space_group_name_H-M   'P 1'
#
loop_
_entity.id
_entity.type
_entity.pdbx_description
1 polymer ?
#
loop_
_entity_poly.entity_id
_entity_poly.type
_entity_poly.pdbx_seq_one_letter_code
_entity_poly.pdbx_strand_id
1 'polypeptide(L)'
;MSGPRKQPPPSTTLLNLPNDVLQREIGKKLDPQSASHLAQASTGARSIFQSQLSIVKDYVQPLLNHIVKGELTQADQLLQQLQQQDDYLLQQVLNYQGKVTDPSGRTFTGITVLQYALWAYDRFAWETLKPYMNPQDMLDQLNELETTGVDYIYQGQKVQHQHHYDFQPLLDVYESYINYVTSAQVDWTETDRCWVHEVGEKQKGVPWPVAAEYCSSQPFVDQHGQPPAFNQRPQFPKQARGAQIYNYLIDQWQDFFSGDLGVSIAIYKAAARAFGRPRRGGWGARGGALAAFDRAAIAALCETRKSDLAALRNALHAEVAAQYRPR
;
A
#
# COMPACT_ATOMS: atom_id res chain seq x y z
N MET A 1 22.09 67.93 -7.75
CA MET A 1 20.84 67.22 -8.08
C MET A 1 21.02 65.75 -7.76
N SER A 2 20.65 65.33 -6.55
CA SER A 2 20.66 63.92 -6.17
C SER A 2 19.35 63.31 -6.65
N GLY A 3 19.43 62.46 -7.68
CA GLY A 3 18.27 61.76 -8.21
C GLY A 3 17.64 60.85 -7.15
N PRO A 4 16.30 60.66 -7.18
CA PRO A 4 15.61 59.83 -6.21
C PRO A 4 16.11 58.39 -6.32
N ARG A 5 16.61 57.84 -5.21
CA ARG A 5 16.87 56.41 -5.07
C ARG A 5 15.55 55.68 -5.34
N LYS A 6 15.49 54.92 -6.44
CA LYS A 6 14.45 53.92 -6.65
C LYS A 6 14.44 52.99 -5.44
N GLN A 7 13.33 52.96 -4.69
CA GLN A 7 13.12 51.92 -3.68
C GLN A 7 13.25 50.56 -4.36
N PRO A 8 13.99 49.60 -3.78
CA PRO A 8 13.98 48.24 -4.29
C PRO A 8 12.53 47.73 -4.23
N PRO A 9 12.10 46.90 -5.20
CA PRO A 9 10.77 46.30 -5.15
C PRO A 9 10.61 45.58 -3.80
N PRO A 10 9.41 45.62 -3.18
CA PRO A 10 9.19 44.92 -1.94
C PRO A 10 9.53 43.44 -2.13
N SER A 11 10.44 42.93 -1.31
CA SER A 11 10.82 41.52 -1.32
C SER A 11 9.57 40.68 -1.07
N THR A 12 9.08 40.00 -2.09
CA THR A 12 7.99 39.03 -1.98
C THR A 12 8.54 37.78 -1.29
N THR A 13 8.58 37.84 0.04
CA THR A 13 9.03 36.72 0.87
C THR A 13 7.85 35.78 1.12
N LEU A 14 8.07 34.46 1.07
CA LEU A 14 7.06 33.41 1.34
C LEU A 14 6.21 33.70 2.59
N LEU A 15 6.83 34.26 3.63
CA LEU A 15 6.21 34.58 4.92
C LEU A 15 5.25 35.77 4.90
N ASN A 16 5.12 36.48 3.77
CA ASN A 16 4.13 37.55 3.62
C ASN A 16 2.74 37.01 3.24
N LEU A 17 2.63 35.70 2.95
CA LEU A 17 1.35 35.04 2.71
C LEU A 17 0.64 34.76 4.05
N PRO A 18 -0.71 34.78 4.07
CA PRO A 18 -1.48 34.36 5.24
C PRO A 18 -1.12 32.92 5.67
N ASN A 19 -1.05 32.70 6.98
CA ASN A 19 -0.65 31.40 7.54
C ASN A 19 -1.56 30.24 7.10
N ASP A 20 -2.85 30.52 6.95
CA ASP A 20 -3.84 29.54 6.46
C ASP A 20 -3.56 29.15 5.01
N VAL A 21 -3.16 30.09 4.14
CA VAL A 21 -2.75 29.81 2.75
C VAL A 21 -1.47 28.99 2.74
N LEU A 22 -0.49 29.35 3.56
CA LEU A 22 0.77 28.61 3.67
C LEU A 22 0.54 27.17 4.14
N GLN A 23 -0.33 26.94 5.13
CA GLN A 23 -0.61 25.59 5.63
C GLN A 23 -1.50 24.76 4.70
N ARG A 24 -2.48 25.38 4.05
CA ARG A 24 -3.44 24.69 3.17
C ARG A 24 -2.89 24.39 1.78
N GLU A 25 -2.14 25.30 1.19
CA GLU A 25 -1.67 25.13 -0.19
C GLU A 25 -0.24 24.60 -0.27
N ILE A 26 0.66 25.14 0.55
CA ILE A 26 2.08 24.73 0.53
C ILE A 26 2.29 23.55 1.49
N GLY A 27 1.77 23.62 2.72
CA GLY A 27 1.92 22.59 3.74
C GLY A 27 1.55 21.19 3.24
N LYS A 28 0.38 21.02 2.62
CA LYS A 28 -0.09 19.72 2.11
C LYS A 28 0.82 19.09 1.04
N LYS A 29 1.65 19.89 0.36
CA LYS A 29 2.55 19.45 -0.70
C LYS A 29 3.98 19.17 -0.22
N LEU A 30 4.26 19.43 1.05
CA LEU A 30 5.57 19.19 1.63
C LEU A 30 5.65 17.79 2.24
N ASP A 31 6.69 17.06 1.86
CA ASP A 31 7.10 15.88 2.61
C ASP A 31 7.64 16.28 4.01
N PRO A 32 7.67 15.35 4.98
CA PRO A 32 8.11 15.67 6.34
C PRO A 32 9.54 16.22 6.44
N GLN A 33 10.46 15.84 5.53
CA GLN A 33 11.84 16.34 5.55
C GLN A 33 11.87 17.79 5.05
N SER A 34 11.19 18.08 3.94
CA SER A 34 11.07 19.44 3.42
C SER A 34 10.41 20.39 4.42
N ALA A 35 9.34 19.94 5.09
CA ALA A 35 8.70 20.71 6.17
C ALA A 35 9.66 20.99 7.34
N SER A 36 10.48 20.00 7.72
CA SER A 36 11.51 20.17 8.77
C SER A 36 12.58 21.18 8.37
N HIS A 37 13.09 21.11 7.14
CA HIS A 37 14.07 22.09 6.64
C HIS A 37 13.49 23.51 6.63
N LEU A 38 12.24 23.69 6.19
CA LEU A 38 11.57 24.98 6.20
C LEU A 38 11.34 25.50 7.62
N ALA A 39 10.95 24.65 8.56
CA ALA A 39 10.79 25.02 9.96
C ALA A 39 12.11 25.50 10.60
N GLN A 40 13.26 25.07 10.08
CA GLN A 40 14.58 25.46 10.57
C GLN A 40 15.11 26.75 9.89
N ALA A 41 14.51 27.17 8.78
CA ALA A 41 15.00 28.30 7.99
C ALA A 41 14.80 29.67 8.67
N SER A 42 13.75 29.83 9.49
CA SER A 42 13.49 31.08 10.25
C SER A 42 12.51 30.85 11.40
N THR A 43 12.42 31.80 12.35
CA THR A 43 11.43 31.76 13.44
C THR A 43 9.99 31.85 12.94
N GLY A 44 9.73 32.66 11.92
CA GLY A 44 8.41 32.76 11.26
C GLY A 44 8.01 31.43 10.62
N ALA A 45 8.88 30.85 9.79
CA ALA A 45 8.65 29.54 9.19
C ALA A 45 8.50 28.44 10.24
N ARG A 46 9.30 28.48 11.32
CA ARG A 46 9.17 27.54 12.45
C ARG A 46 7.76 27.54 13.01
N SER A 47 7.19 28.72 13.29
CA SER A 47 5.85 28.82 13.86
C SER A 47 4.76 28.20 12.97
N ILE A 48 4.94 28.24 11.65
CA ILE A 48 3.97 27.77 10.65
C ILE A 48 4.09 26.26 10.43
N PHE A 49 5.31 25.75 10.30
CA PHE A 49 5.57 24.35 9.93
C PHE A 49 5.73 23.44 11.15
N GLN A 50 5.96 23.97 12.35
CA GLN A 50 6.03 23.14 13.57
C GLN A 50 4.68 22.47 13.88
N SER A 51 3.56 23.17 13.67
CA SER A 51 2.23 22.57 13.83
C SER A 51 2.00 21.42 12.85
N GLN A 52 2.41 21.60 11.59
CA GLN A 52 2.37 20.55 10.57
C GLN A 52 3.20 19.33 10.99
N LEU A 53 4.43 19.54 11.47
CA LEU A 53 5.28 18.45 11.95
C LEU A 53 4.65 17.69 13.12
N SER A 54 3.98 18.39 14.04
CA SER A 54 3.23 17.75 15.12
C SER A 54 2.04 16.95 14.59
N ILE A 55 1.25 17.48 13.65
CA ILE A 55 0.14 16.76 13.03
C ILE A 55 0.64 15.49 12.34
N VAL A 56 1.73 15.60 11.59
CA VAL A 56 2.33 14.44 10.89
C VAL A 56 2.76 13.38 11.89
N LYS A 57 3.47 13.77 12.94
CA LYS A 57 3.97 12.84 13.96
C LYS A 57 2.85 12.18 14.77
N ASP A 58 1.88 12.97 15.21
CA ASP A 58 0.91 12.54 16.22
C ASP A 58 -0.32 11.86 15.59
N TYR A 59 -0.61 12.11 14.31
CA TYR A 59 -1.82 11.60 13.65
C TYR A 59 -1.57 10.93 12.29
N VAL A 60 -0.84 11.59 11.37
CA VAL A 60 -0.61 11.02 10.01
C VAL A 60 0.21 9.74 10.10
N GLN A 61 1.29 9.75 10.91
CA GLN A 61 2.18 8.61 11.05
C GLN A 61 1.49 7.39 11.68
N PRO A 62 0.73 7.51 12.80
CA PRO A 62 -0.10 6.42 13.30
C PRO A 62 -1.12 5.91 12.27
N LEU A 63 -1.84 6.81 11.58
CA LEU A 63 -2.84 6.40 10.59
C LEU A 63 -2.21 5.62 9.44
N LEU A 64 -1.10 6.12 8.88
CA LEU A 64 -0.31 5.39 7.87
C LEU A 64 0.10 4.02 8.38
N ASN A 65 0.63 3.92 9.60
CA ASN A 65 1.05 2.65 10.19
C ASN A 65 -0.11 1.64 10.30
N HIS A 66 -1.32 2.10 10.65
CA HIS A 66 -2.49 1.23 10.69
C HIS A 66 -2.89 0.76 9.29
N ILE A 67 -2.90 1.66 8.30
CA ILE A 67 -3.25 1.33 6.91
C ILE A 67 -2.25 0.36 6.29
N VAL A 68 -0.93 0.59 6.40
CA VAL A 68 0.07 -0.31 5.79
C VAL A 68 0.08 -1.71 6.41
N LYS A 69 -0.44 -1.86 7.62
CA LYS A 69 -0.60 -3.14 8.34
C LYS A 69 -2.02 -3.72 8.23
N GLY A 70 -2.92 -3.06 7.50
CA GLY A 70 -4.33 -3.41 7.38
C GLY A 70 -5.11 -3.50 8.69
N GLU A 71 -4.69 -2.73 9.70
CA GLU A 71 -5.34 -2.54 10.99
C GLU A 71 -6.53 -1.57 10.84
N LEU A 72 -7.46 -1.90 9.94
CA LEU A 72 -8.52 -0.99 9.51
C LEU A 72 -9.47 -0.57 10.63
N THR A 73 -9.65 -1.42 11.65
CA THR A 73 -10.46 -1.07 12.83
C THR A 73 -9.80 0.03 13.66
N GLN A 74 -8.49 -0.04 13.85
CA GLN A 74 -7.72 0.98 14.55
C GLN A 74 -7.65 2.28 13.73
N ALA A 75 -7.49 2.17 12.41
CA ALA A 75 -7.55 3.32 11.51
C ALA A 75 -8.91 4.03 11.60
N ASP A 76 -10.02 3.29 11.51
CA ASP A 76 -11.38 3.83 11.61
C ASP A 76 -11.65 4.48 12.98
N GLN A 77 -11.20 3.86 14.08
CA GLN A 77 -11.30 4.44 15.42
C GLN A 77 -10.56 5.79 15.53
N LEU A 78 -9.35 5.88 14.98
CA LEU A 78 -8.59 7.13 14.96
C LEU A 78 -9.30 8.22 14.14
N LEU A 79 -9.86 7.85 12.98
CA LEU A 79 -10.62 8.76 12.12
C LEU A 79 -11.88 9.30 12.82
N GLN A 80 -12.63 8.43 13.50
CA GLN A 80 -13.81 8.82 14.27
C GLN A 80 -13.46 9.77 15.43
N GLN A 81 -12.37 9.49 16.14
CA GLN A 81 -11.88 10.37 17.21
C GLN A 81 -11.51 11.75 16.67
N LEU A 82 -10.79 11.80 15.55
CA LEU A 82 -10.43 13.05 14.89
C LEU A 82 -11.65 13.83 14.41
N GLN A 83 -12.63 13.15 13.80
CA GLN A 83 -13.89 13.76 13.38
C GLN A 83 -14.66 14.38 14.55
N GLN A 84 -14.71 13.70 15.70
CA GLN A 84 -15.37 14.22 16.90
C GLN A 84 -14.61 15.41 17.52
N GLN A 85 -13.30 15.43 17.37
CA GLN A 85 -12.44 16.45 17.96
C GLN A 85 -12.43 17.73 17.12
N ASP A 86 -12.11 17.62 15.83
CA ASP A 86 -11.93 18.75 14.92
C ASP A 86 -11.91 18.28 13.45
N ASP A 87 -12.99 18.58 12.71
CA ASP A 87 -13.12 18.29 11.28
C ASP A 87 -11.99 18.91 10.44
N TYR A 88 -11.48 20.09 10.83
CA TYR A 88 -10.39 20.73 10.12
C TYR A 88 -9.08 19.96 10.30
N LEU A 89 -8.78 19.53 11.53
CA LEU A 89 -7.63 18.67 11.81
C LEU A 89 -7.74 17.34 11.04
N LEU A 90 -8.92 16.72 11.01
CA LEU A 90 -9.15 15.50 10.23
C LEU A 90 -8.78 15.68 8.76
N GLN A 91 -9.23 16.77 8.11
CA GLN A 91 -8.89 17.04 6.71
C GLN A 91 -7.39 17.31 6.52
N GLN A 92 -6.71 17.94 7.49
CA GLN A 92 -5.24 18.08 7.43
C GLN A 92 -4.56 16.71 7.50
N VAL A 93 -4.98 15.83 8.41
CA VAL A 93 -4.40 14.49 8.57
C VAL A 93 -4.57 13.65 7.30
N LEU A 94 -5.72 13.73 6.63
CA LEU A 94 -6.01 12.97 5.41
C LEU A 94 -5.27 13.49 4.16
N ASN A 95 -4.84 14.75 4.18
CA ASN A 95 -4.16 15.40 3.05
C ASN A 95 -2.65 15.58 3.25
N TYR A 96 -2.13 15.43 4.47
CA TYR A 96 -0.71 15.55 4.74
C TYR A 96 0.06 14.27 4.38
N GLN A 97 1.24 14.47 3.83
CA GLN A 97 2.17 13.39 3.51
C GLN A 97 2.96 12.98 4.74
N GLY A 98 3.17 11.67 4.89
CA GLY A 98 4.02 11.08 5.91
C GLY A 98 5.11 10.21 5.33
N LYS A 99 5.92 9.65 6.23
CA LYS A 99 6.92 8.64 5.93
C LYS A 99 6.45 7.31 6.50
N VAL A 100 6.49 6.21 5.77
CA VAL A 100 6.07 4.91 6.32
C VAL A 100 6.87 3.79 5.70
N THR A 101 7.15 2.75 6.49
CA THR A 101 7.70 1.49 6.00
C THR A 101 6.61 0.44 6.07
N ASP A 102 6.21 -0.12 4.93
CA ASP A 102 5.24 -1.20 4.89
C ASP A 102 5.84 -2.52 5.43
N PRO A 103 5.00 -3.52 5.77
CA PRO A 103 5.50 -4.79 6.29
C PRO A 103 6.44 -5.54 5.34
N SER A 104 6.37 -5.29 4.03
CA SER A 104 7.29 -5.89 3.05
C SER A 104 8.68 -5.24 3.04
N GLY A 105 8.84 -4.08 3.70
CA GLY A 105 10.09 -3.34 3.81
C GLY A 105 10.23 -2.16 2.85
N ARG A 106 9.15 -1.78 2.13
CA ARG A 106 9.16 -0.57 1.29
C ARG A 106 9.01 0.66 2.15
N THR A 107 9.92 1.62 2.00
CA THR A 107 9.89 2.89 2.73
C THR A 107 9.51 4.04 1.82
N PHE A 108 8.31 4.59 2.04
CA PHE A 108 7.79 5.79 1.39
C PHE A 108 8.16 7.01 2.23
N THR A 109 8.56 8.13 1.60
CA THR A 109 9.04 9.33 2.32
C THR A 109 8.15 10.57 2.16
N GLY A 110 7.12 10.49 1.31
CA GLY A 110 6.12 11.53 1.12
C GLY A 110 4.90 10.94 0.44
N ILE A 111 4.05 10.28 1.22
CA ILE A 111 2.80 9.65 0.74
C ILE A 111 1.66 9.95 1.71
N THR A 112 0.47 10.21 1.19
CA THR A 112 -0.74 10.30 2.01
C THR A 112 -1.28 8.89 2.31
N VAL A 113 -2.19 8.80 3.28
CA VAL A 113 -2.85 7.52 3.65
C VAL A 113 -3.68 6.94 2.50
N LEU A 114 -4.37 7.79 1.74
CA LEU A 114 -5.15 7.37 0.59
C LEU A 114 -4.24 6.98 -0.59
N GLN A 115 -3.18 7.75 -0.87
CA GLN A 115 -2.23 7.41 -1.93
C GLN A 115 -1.59 6.03 -1.69
N TYR A 116 -1.22 5.70 -0.44
CA TYR A 116 -0.72 4.36 -0.14
C TYR A 116 -1.78 3.29 -0.39
N ALA A 117 -3.02 3.50 0.07
CA ALA A 117 -4.10 2.52 -0.12
C ALA A 117 -4.37 2.26 -1.62
N LEU A 118 -4.40 3.32 -2.43
CA LEU A 118 -4.59 3.25 -3.89
C LEU A 118 -3.38 2.61 -4.59
N TRP A 119 -2.15 2.93 -4.16
CA TRP A 119 -0.94 2.31 -4.68
C TRP A 119 -0.94 0.80 -4.39
N ALA A 120 -1.28 0.40 -3.17
CA ALA A 120 -1.29 -1.00 -2.74
C ALA A 120 -2.48 -1.82 -3.25
N TYR A 121 -3.41 -1.20 -4.00
CA TYR A 121 -4.69 -1.81 -4.37
C TYR A 121 -5.52 -2.29 -3.16
N ASP A 122 -5.42 -1.62 -2.01
CA ASP A 122 -6.16 -1.97 -0.80
C ASP A 122 -7.57 -1.37 -0.80
N ARG A 123 -8.50 -2.13 -1.39
CA ARG A 123 -9.90 -1.72 -1.48
C ARG A 123 -10.52 -1.38 -0.15
N PHE A 124 -10.32 -2.23 0.84
CA PHE A 124 -10.97 -2.07 2.13
C PHE A 124 -10.39 -0.85 2.85
N ALA A 125 -9.10 -0.53 2.65
CA ALA A 125 -8.51 0.69 3.20
C ALA A 125 -9.13 1.96 2.60
N TRP A 126 -9.25 2.10 1.27
CA TRP A 126 -9.85 3.32 0.72
C TRP A 126 -11.37 3.40 0.98
N GLU A 127 -12.08 2.27 1.07
CA GLU A 127 -13.47 2.26 1.54
C GLU A 127 -13.58 2.71 3.00
N THR A 128 -12.58 2.41 3.85
CA THR A 128 -12.52 2.91 5.24
C THR A 128 -12.28 4.42 5.28
N LEU A 129 -11.46 4.96 4.37
CA LEU A 129 -11.14 6.40 4.33
C LEU A 129 -12.26 7.25 3.71
N LYS A 130 -12.98 6.70 2.72
CA LYS A 130 -13.97 7.43 1.90
C LYS A 130 -15.00 8.26 2.70
N PRO A 131 -15.61 7.76 3.79
CA PRO A 131 -16.59 8.53 4.56
C PRO A 131 -16.05 9.83 5.19
N TYR A 132 -14.73 9.93 5.36
CA TYR A 132 -14.08 11.04 6.06
C TYR A 132 -13.43 12.06 5.11
N MET A 133 -13.41 11.78 3.81
CA MET A 133 -12.71 12.61 2.81
C MET A 133 -13.68 13.34 1.90
N ASN A 134 -13.30 14.55 1.47
CA ASN A 134 -13.98 15.23 0.39
C ASN A 134 -13.76 14.46 -0.94
N PRO A 135 -14.81 14.19 -1.75
CA PRO A 135 -14.65 13.50 -3.03
C PRO A 135 -13.67 14.17 -4.01
N GLN A 136 -13.59 15.51 -4.00
CA GLN A 136 -12.63 16.26 -4.81
C GLN A 136 -11.20 15.99 -4.34
N ASP A 137 -10.93 16.05 -3.03
CA ASP A 137 -9.60 15.76 -2.47
C ASP A 137 -9.18 14.31 -2.78
N MET A 138 -10.09 13.35 -2.68
CA MET A 138 -9.81 11.96 -3.07
C MET A 138 -9.45 11.85 -4.55
N LEU A 139 -10.19 12.53 -5.42
CA LEU A 139 -9.95 12.53 -6.86
C LEU A 139 -8.61 13.20 -7.20
N ASP A 140 -8.28 14.31 -6.53
CA ASP A 140 -7.01 15.01 -6.70
C ASP A 140 -5.82 14.13 -6.29
N GLN A 141 -5.92 13.44 -5.14
CA GLN A 141 -4.88 12.52 -4.69
C GLN A 141 -4.73 11.30 -5.62
N LEU A 142 -5.83 10.75 -6.14
CA LEU A 142 -5.80 9.69 -7.16
C LEU A 142 -5.12 10.17 -8.44
N ASN A 143 -5.51 11.34 -8.96
CA ASN A 143 -4.91 11.90 -10.15
C ASN A 143 -3.42 12.19 -9.95
N GLU A 144 -3.03 12.71 -8.79
CA GLU A 144 -1.61 12.94 -8.45
C GLU A 144 -0.83 11.62 -8.45
N LEU A 145 -1.38 10.55 -7.87
CA LEU A 145 -0.76 9.22 -7.91
C LEU A 145 -0.61 8.70 -9.34
N GLU A 146 -1.63 8.85 -10.18
CA GLU A 146 -1.62 8.32 -11.56
C GLU A 146 -0.80 9.15 -12.55
N THR A 147 -0.51 10.41 -12.22
CA THR A 147 0.27 11.31 -13.07
C THR A 147 1.74 11.38 -12.65
N THR A 148 2.00 11.38 -11.34
CA THR A 148 3.34 11.58 -10.78
C THR A 148 3.96 10.28 -10.26
N GLY A 149 3.11 9.35 -9.80
CA GLY A 149 3.54 8.16 -9.08
C GLY A 149 4.06 8.46 -7.68
N VAL A 150 4.54 7.41 -7.02
CA VAL A 150 5.22 7.49 -5.73
C VAL A 150 6.65 6.95 -5.83
N ASP A 151 7.51 7.55 -5.01
CA ASP A 151 8.89 7.13 -4.82
C ASP A 151 9.02 6.36 -3.49
N TYR A 152 9.76 5.25 -3.50
CA TYR A 152 10.07 4.49 -2.29
C TYR A 152 11.43 3.81 -2.37
N ILE A 153 11.96 3.44 -1.21
CA ILE A 153 13.17 2.62 -1.09
C ILE A 153 12.73 1.19 -0.80
N TYR A 154 13.22 0.23 -1.59
CA TYR A 154 13.00 -1.19 -1.38
C TYR A 154 14.31 -1.95 -1.58
N GLN A 155 14.70 -2.77 -0.60
CA GLN A 155 15.97 -3.50 -0.61
C GLN A 155 17.20 -2.62 -0.91
N GLY A 156 17.20 -1.38 -0.39
CA GLY A 156 18.28 -0.40 -0.61
C GLY A 156 18.26 0.29 -1.99
N GLN A 157 17.34 -0.09 -2.88
CA GLN A 157 17.17 0.52 -4.20
C GLN A 157 16.06 1.55 -4.18
N LYS A 158 16.27 2.66 -4.89
CA LYS A 158 15.24 3.68 -5.10
C LYS A 158 14.35 3.26 -6.27
N VAL A 159 13.06 3.11 -6.02
CA VAL A 159 12.03 2.99 -7.05
C VAL A 159 11.35 4.34 -7.17
N GLN A 160 11.11 4.78 -8.42
CA GLN A 160 10.56 6.10 -8.69
C GLN A 160 9.34 6.01 -9.60
N HIS A 161 8.43 6.96 -9.42
CA HIS A 161 7.26 7.15 -10.29
C HIS A 161 6.42 5.89 -10.47
N GLN A 162 6.31 5.05 -9.43
CA GLN A 162 5.43 3.88 -9.50
C GLN A 162 4.00 4.30 -9.16
N HIS A 163 3.05 4.06 -10.07
CA HIS A 163 1.68 4.52 -9.89
C HIS A 163 0.87 3.55 -9.01
N HIS A 164 1.05 2.25 -9.23
CA HIS A 164 0.42 1.21 -8.43
C HIS A 164 1.38 0.04 -8.23
N TYR A 165 1.07 -0.79 -7.23
CA TYR A 165 1.78 -2.03 -6.99
C TYR A 165 1.74 -2.93 -8.23
N ASP A 166 2.92 -3.38 -8.65
CA ASP A 166 3.07 -4.24 -9.81
C ASP A 166 3.03 -5.71 -9.40
N PHE A 167 1.99 -6.43 -9.86
CA PHE A 167 1.84 -7.86 -9.64
C PHE A 167 2.71 -8.71 -10.58
N GLN A 168 3.20 -8.13 -11.69
CA GLN A 168 3.87 -8.87 -12.76
C GLN A 168 5.11 -9.64 -12.27
N PRO A 169 6.00 -9.09 -11.41
CA PRO A 169 7.15 -9.83 -10.93
C PRO A 169 6.80 -11.13 -10.18
N LEU A 170 5.65 -11.17 -9.49
CA LEU A 170 5.18 -12.38 -8.82
C LEU A 170 4.58 -13.37 -9.84
N LEU A 171 3.81 -12.88 -10.81
CA LEU A 171 3.22 -13.70 -11.88
C LEU A 171 4.30 -14.35 -12.75
N ASP A 172 5.38 -13.64 -13.03
CA ASP A 172 6.51 -14.10 -13.86
C ASP A 172 7.29 -15.24 -13.18
N VAL A 173 7.57 -15.13 -11.87
CA VAL A 173 8.26 -16.21 -11.16
C VAL A 173 7.39 -17.45 -11.02
N TYR A 174 6.07 -17.28 -10.88
CA TYR A 174 5.15 -18.41 -10.95
C TYR A 174 5.18 -19.08 -12.32
N GLU A 175 5.10 -18.31 -13.40
CA GLU A 175 5.15 -18.84 -14.77
C GLU A 175 6.46 -19.55 -15.06
N SER A 176 7.59 -18.95 -14.69
CA SER A 176 8.91 -19.54 -14.84
C SER A 176 9.00 -20.87 -14.09
N TYR A 177 8.52 -20.92 -12.84
CA TYR A 177 8.46 -22.15 -12.07
C TYR A 177 7.57 -23.22 -12.73
N ILE A 178 6.35 -22.85 -13.17
CA ILE A 178 5.41 -23.77 -13.83
C ILE A 178 6.03 -24.37 -15.10
N ASN A 179 6.61 -23.52 -15.95
CA ASN A 179 7.27 -23.94 -17.19
C ASN A 179 8.45 -24.87 -16.90
N TYR A 180 9.22 -24.57 -15.86
CA TYR A 180 10.36 -25.39 -15.45
C TYR A 180 9.92 -26.79 -15.02
N VAL A 181 8.95 -26.90 -14.09
CA VAL A 181 8.51 -28.19 -13.53
C VAL A 181 7.66 -29.04 -14.47
N THR A 182 7.21 -28.48 -15.59
CA THR A 182 6.48 -29.19 -16.65
C THR A 182 7.38 -29.58 -17.83
N SER A 183 8.65 -29.18 -17.81
CA SER A 183 9.62 -29.53 -18.85
C SER A 183 10.03 -31.01 -18.81
N ALA A 184 10.62 -31.51 -19.90
CA ALA A 184 11.03 -32.92 -20.01
C ALA A 184 12.30 -33.29 -19.21
N GLN A 185 13.06 -32.30 -18.73
CA GLN A 185 14.35 -32.50 -18.05
C GLN A 185 14.40 -31.71 -16.73
N VAL A 186 13.47 -32.01 -15.82
CA VAL A 186 13.40 -31.35 -14.51
C VAL A 186 14.53 -31.81 -13.60
N ASP A 187 15.37 -30.86 -13.15
CA ASP A 187 16.18 -31.04 -11.94
C ASP A 187 15.34 -30.63 -10.72
N TRP A 188 15.07 -31.60 -9.84
CA TRP A 188 14.28 -31.40 -8.64
C TRP A 188 14.97 -30.53 -7.58
N THR A 189 16.30 -30.49 -7.56
CA THR A 189 17.04 -29.62 -6.64
C THR A 189 16.87 -28.16 -7.04
N GLU A 190 17.02 -27.88 -8.33
CA GLU A 190 16.80 -26.55 -8.88
C GLU A 190 15.33 -26.11 -8.78
N THR A 191 14.41 -27.07 -8.90
CA THR A 191 12.98 -26.83 -8.70
C THR A 191 12.69 -26.30 -7.29
N ASP A 192 13.27 -26.94 -6.28
CA ASP A 192 13.09 -26.55 -4.88
C ASP A 192 13.71 -25.18 -4.61
N ARG A 193 14.87 -24.90 -5.23
CA ARG A 193 15.52 -23.58 -5.19
C ARG A 193 14.62 -22.50 -5.79
N CYS A 194 14.09 -22.70 -7.01
CA CYS A 194 13.18 -21.74 -7.66
C CYS A 194 11.91 -21.51 -6.84
N TRP A 195 11.30 -22.58 -6.33
CA TRP A 195 10.10 -22.45 -5.51
C TRP A 195 10.34 -21.61 -4.25
N VAL A 196 11.37 -21.96 -3.46
CA VAL A 196 11.63 -21.26 -2.20
C VAL A 196 12.17 -19.86 -2.45
N HIS A 197 13.23 -19.72 -3.24
CA HIS A 197 13.98 -18.47 -3.31
C HIS A 197 13.50 -17.50 -4.38
N GLU A 198 12.81 -17.95 -5.43
CA GLU A 198 12.26 -17.03 -6.42
C GLU A 198 10.80 -16.74 -6.11
N VAL A 199 9.95 -17.79 -6.05
CA VAL A 199 8.52 -17.60 -5.76
C VAL A 199 8.32 -17.11 -4.33
N GLY A 200 8.93 -17.75 -3.33
CA GLY A 200 8.79 -17.34 -1.94
C GLY A 200 9.28 -15.91 -1.67
N GLU A 201 10.38 -15.48 -2.28
CA GLU A 201 10.87 -14.10 -2.11
C GLU A 201 9.88 -13.08 -2.69
N LYS A 202 9.32 -13.34 -3.89
CA LYS A 202 8.30 -12.46 -4.47
C LYS A 202 6.99 -12.49 -3.69
N GLN A 203 6.60 -13.62 -3.12
CA GLN A 203 5.45 -13.70 -2.21
C GLN A 203 5.66 -12.83 -0.96
N LYS A 204 6.86 -12.86 -0.36
CA LYS A 204 7.18 -12.03 0.82
C LYS A 204 7.16 -10.53 0.52
N GLY A 205 7.51 -10.17 -0.71
CA GLY A 205 7.55 -8.79 -1.17
C GLY A 205 6.19 -8.15 -1.44
N VAL A 206 5.06 -8.86 -1.38
CA VAL A 206 3.76 -8.27 -1.71
C VAL A 206 3.27 -7.27 -0.65
N PRO A 207 2.43 -6.27 -0.97
CA PRO A 207 1.84 -5.39 0.03
C PRO A 207 0.81 -6.14 0.89
N TRP A 208 0.48 -5.56 2.05
CA TRP A 208 -0.46 -6.15 3.00
C TRP A 208 -1.75 -6.73 2.41
N PRO A 209 -2.53 -6.03 1.56
CA PRO A 209 -3.79 -6.58 1.02
C PRO A 209 -3.59 -7.91 0.29
N VAL A 210 -2.47 -8.09 -0.42
CA VAL A 210 -2.15 -9.34 -1.13
C VAL A 210 -1.68 -10.41 -0.15
N ALA A 211 -0.87 -10.05 0.84
CA ALA A 211 -0.45 -10.98 1.90
C ALA A 211 -1.65 -11.47 2.73
N ALA A 212 -2.63 -10.60 2.99
CA ALA A 212 -3.85 -10.94 3.69
C ALA A 212 -4.66 -11.99 2.91
N GLU A 213 -4.69 -11.90 1.58
CA GLU A 213 -5.28 -12.96 0.75
C GLU A 213 -4.52 -14.26 0.95
N TYR A 214 -3.19 -14.29 0.90
CA TYR A 214 -2.42 -15.51 1.22
C TYR A 214 -2.72 -16.08 2.62
N CYS A 215 -2.85 -15.22 3.62
CA CYS A 215 -3.10 -15.63 5.00
C CYS A 215 -4.57 -15.98 5.28
N SER A 216 -5.48 -15.75 4.33
CA SER A 216 -6.91 -16.01 4.50
C SER A 216 -7.22 -17.51 4.66
N SER A 217 -8.34 -17.81 5.30
CA SER A 217 -8.88 -19.17 5.39
C SER A 217 -9.50 -19.65 4.06
N GLN A 218 -9.78 -18.71 3.13
CA GLN A 218 -10.30 -19.02 1.82
C GLN A 218 -9.18 -19.56 0.91
N PRO A 219 -9.35 -20.72 0.25
CA PRO A 219 -8.39 -21.24 -0.72
C PRO A 219 -8.36 -20.38 -1.99
N PHE A 220 -7.26 -20.45 -2.75
CA PHE A 220 -7.12 -19.77 -4.06
C PHE A 220 -7.83 -20.48 -5.21
N VAL A 221 -8.52 -21.57 -4.90
CA VAL A 221 -9.35 -22.29 -5.87
C VAL A 221 -10.62 -22.76 -5.19
N ASP A 222 -11.75 -22.59 -5.86
CA ASP A 222 -13.02 -23.13 -5.41
C ASP A 222 -13.19 -24.61 -5.84
N GLN A 223 -14.35 -25.19 -5.53
CA GLN A 223 -14.68 -26.57 -5.90
C GLN A 223 -14.75 -26.82 -7.42
N HIS A 224 -14.77 -25.77 -8.24
CA HIS A 224 -14.85 -25.81 -9.69
C HIS A 224 -13.52 -25.47 -10.38
N GLY A 225 -12.43 -25.29 -9.62
CA GLY A 225 -11.13 -24.95 -10.19
C GLY A 225 -10.98 -23.46 -10.50
N GLN A 226 -11.86 -22.58 -9.99
CA GLN A 226 -11.86 -21.15 -10.29
C GLN A 226 -11.28 -20.32 -9.14
N PRO A 227 -10.63 -19.17 -9.43
CA PRO A 227 -10.24 -18.21 -8.42
C PRO A 227 -11.43 -17.68 -7.60
N PRO A 228 -11.22 -17.30 -6.32
CA PRO A 228 -12.19 -16.52 -5.57
C PRO A 228 -12.58 -15.22 -6.27
N ALA A 229 -13.74 -14.67 -5.92
CA ALA A 229 -14.18 -13.37 -6.42
C ALA A 229 -13.42 -12.18 -5.80
N PHE A 230 -12.72 -12.38 -4.68
CA PHE A 230 -11.97 -11.34 -3.94
C PHE A 230 -12.78 -10.09 -3.53
N ASN A 231 -14.09 -10.24 -3.41
CA ASN A 231 -15.03 -9.18 -3.05
C ASN A 231 -15.25 -9.02 -1.53
N GLN A 232 -14.78 -9.97 -0.73
CA GLN A 232 -14.91 -9.96 0.72
C GLN A 232 -13.57 -9.74 1.38
N ARG A 233 -13.58 -9.10 2.55
CA ARG A 233 -12.36 -8.93 3.35
C ARG A 233 -11.82 -10.32 3.74
N PRO A 234 -10.50 -10.57 3.60
CA PRO A 234 -9.89 -11.81 4.02
C PRO A 234 -10.21 -12.15 5.48
N GLN A 235 -10.71 -13.36 5.70
CA GLN A 235 -10.94 -13.89 7.05
C GLN A 235 -9.78 -14.81 7.44
N PHE A 236 -9.11 -14.50 8.55
CA PHE A 236 -7.96 -15.28 8.99
C PHE A 236 -8.37 -16.55 9.77
N PRO A 237 -7.55 -17.62 9.73
CA PRO A 237 -7.72 -18.78 10.58
C PRO A 237 -7.81 -18.41 12.07
N LYS A 238 -8.65 -19.09 12.84
CA LYS A 238 -8.87 -18.79 14.27
C LYS A 238 -7.59 -18.84 15.12
N GLN A 239 -6.63 -19.66 14.70
CA GLN A 239 -5.35 -19.85 15.38
C GLN A 239 -4.30 -18.80 14.99
N ALA A 240 -4.51 -18.11 13.86
CA ALA A 240 -3.60 -17.08 13.38
C ALA A 240 -3.81 -15.76 14.14
N ARG A 241 -2.71 -15.06 14.43
CA ARG A 241 -2.71 -13.73 15.04
C ARG A 241 -2.38 -12.68 13.98
N GLY A 242 -3.29 -12.49 13.01
CA GLY A 242 -3.10 -11.57 11.89
C GLY A 242 -2.61 -12.26 10.61
N ALA A 243 -1.72 -11.63 9.84
CA ALA A 243 -1.12 -12.21 8.64
C ALA A 243 -0.06 -13.24 9.01
N GLN A 244 -0.52 -14.43 9.37
CA GLN A 244 0.32 -15.58 9.64
C GLN A 244 0.01 -16.72 8.69
N ILE A 245 1.04 -17.50 8.40
CA ILE A 245 0.95 -18.74 7.62
C ILE A 245 1.40 -19.90 8.50
N TYR A 246 0.83 -21.08 8.26
CA TYR A 246 1.27 -22.29 8.93
C TYR A 246 2.47 -22.89 8.21
N ASN A 247 3.61 -22.96 8.89
CA ASN A 247 4.83 -23.61 8.41
C ASN A 247 4.85 -25.07 8.85
N TYR A 248 4.67 -25.98 7.91
CA TYR A 248 4.64 -27.42 8.19
C TYR A 248 6.00 -28.02 8.51
N LEU A 249 7.11 -27.31 8.25
CA LEU A 249 8.43 -27.82 8.60
C LEU A 249 8.66 -27.87 10.10
N ILE A 250 8.21 -26.81 10.74
CA ILE A 250 8.42 -26.57 12.17
C ILE A 250 7.11 -26.74 12.95
N ASP A 251 6.02 -27.09 12.24
CA ASP A 251 4.68 -27.31 12.79
C ASP A 251 4.14 -26.10 13.59
N GLN A 252 4.37 -24.89 13.07
CA GLN A 252 4.05 -23.64 13.78
C GLN A 252 3.50 -22.56 12.84
N TRP A 253 2.70 -21.66 13.41
CA TRP A 253 2.34 -20.41 12.76
C TRP A 253 3.52 -19.45 12.78
N GLN A 254 3.82 -18.86 11.63
CA GLN A 254 4.82 -17.80 11.50
C GLN A 254 4.22 -16.58 10.81
N ASP A 255 4.77 -15.42 11.14
CA ASP A 255 4.42 -14.17 10.49
C ASP A 255 4.80 -14.19 8.99
N PHE A 256 3.92 -13.65 8.15
CA PHE A 256 4.12 -13.66 6.70
C PHE A 256 5.36 -12.87 6.25
N PHE A 257 5.64 -11.73 6.91
CA PHE A 257 6.66 -10.78 6.49
C PHE A 257 8.01 -10.96 7.20
N SER A 258 8.01 -11.50 8.41
CA SER A 258 9.21 -11.73 9.21
C SER A 258 9.61 -13.20 9.33
N GLY A 259 8.74 -14.12 8.91
CA GLY A 259 9.05 -15.56 8.86
C GLY A 259 9.93 -15.99 7.69
N ASP A 260 9.97 -17.30 7.48
CA ASP A 260 10.90 -17.98 6.58
C ASP A 260 10.51 -17.98 5.10
N LEU A 261 9.52 -17.17 4.72
CA LEU A 261 9.11 -17.02 3.32
C LEU A 261 10.30 -16.51 2.48
N GLY A 262 10.61 -17.17 1.36
CA GLY A 262 11.81 -16.83 0.56
C GLY A 262 13.14 -17.38 1.09
N VAL A 263 13.16 -17.90 2.33
CA VAL A 263 14.38 -18.40 2.99
C VAL A 263 14.37 -19.93 3.03
N SER A 264 13.31 -20.52 3.58
CA SER A 264 13.18 -21.98 3.69
C SER A 264 11.86 -22.50 3.10
N ILE A 265 10.89 -21.62 2.82
CA ILE A 265 9.59 -22.00 2.27
C ILE A 265 9.06 -21.02 1.22
N ALA A 266 8.10 -21.51 0.44
CA ALA A 266 7.12 -20.73 -0.31
C ALA A 266 5.71 -21.34 -0.13
N ILE A 267 4.67 -20.59 -0.49
CA ILE A 267 3.28 -20.92 -0.17
C ILE A 267 2.57 -21.49 -1.38
N TYR A 268 1.91 -22.64 -1.19
CA TYR A 268 0.83 -23.10 -2.04
C TYR A 268 -0.51 -22.82 -1.37
N LYS A 269 -1.40 -22.08 -2.03
CA LYS A 269 -2.73 -21.74 -1.48
C LYS A 269 -3.91 -22.34 -2.24
N ALA A 270 -3.66 -22.96 -3.39
CA ALA A 270 -4.62 -23.69 -4.21
C ALA A 270 -5.19 -24.97 -3.56
N ALA A 271 -4.84 -25.30 -2.32
CA ALA A 271 -5.48 -26.38 -1.58
C ALA A 271 -6.26 -25.79 -0.40
N ALA A 272 -7.18 -26.56 0.18
CA ALA A 272 -8.15 -26.12 1.21
C ALA A 272 -7.56 -25.42 2.46
N ARG A 273 -6.23 -25.27 2.57
CA ARG A 273 -5.51 -24.47 3.55
C ARG A 273 -4.25 -23.89 2.88
N ALA A 274 -3.92 -22.63 3.15
CA ALA A 274 -2.63 -22.04 2.74
C ALA A 274 -1.50 -22.79 3.47
N PHE A 275 -0.60 -23.39 2.71
CA PHE A 275 0.46 -24.25 3.24
C PHE A 275 1.83 -23.61 2.98
N GLY A 276 2.53 -23.21 4.05
CA GLY A 276 3.97 -22.96 3.99
C GLY A 276 4.71 -24.29 4.02
N ARG A 277 5.28 -24.71 2.89
CA ARG A 277 5.97 -26.01 2.75
C ARG A 277 7.22 -25.84 1.87
N PRO A 278 8.37 -26.40 2.25
CA PRO A 278 9.37 -26.76 1.27
C PRO A 278 8.88 -28.01 0.55
N ARG A 279 9.36 -28.21 -0.67
CA ARG A 279 9.34 -29.54 -1.25
C ARG A 279 10.43 -30.36 -0.54
N ARG A 280 10.04 -31.48 0.07
CA ARG A 280 10.95 -32.60 0.33
C ARG A 280 10.40 -33.79 -0.44
N GLY A 281 10.82 -33.92 -1.71
CA GLY A 281 10.62 -35.10 -2.54
C GLY A 281 9.16 -35.45 -2.90
N GLY A 282 8.89 -35.66 -4.19
CA GLY A 282 7.75 -36.48 -4.64
C GLY A 282 6.47 -35.77 -5.07
N TRP A 283 6.42 -34.45 -5.21
CA TRP A 283 5.21 -33.74 -5.68
C TRP A 283 5.20 -33.36 -7.17
N GLY A 284 6.16 -33.82 -7.97
CA GLY A 284 6.13 -33.86 -9.44
C GLY A 284 5.27 -32.81 -10.18
N ALA A 285 4.39 -33.28 -11.08
CA ALA A 285 3.41 -32.46 -11.78
C ALA A 285 2.37 -31.77 -10.87
N ARG A 286 2.14 -32.28 -9.65
CA ARG A 286 1.16 -31.70 -8.69
C ARG A 286 1.59 -30.32 -8.18
N GLY A 287 2.90 -30.08 -7.99
CA GLY A 287 3.40 -28.76 -7.59
C GLY A 287 3.21 -27.72 -8.69
N GLY A 288 3.42 -28.08 -9.95
CA GLY A 288 3.13 -27.21 -11.09
C GLY A 288 1.65 -26.85 -11.19
N ALA A 289 0.75 -27.83 -11.01
CA ALA A 289 -0.69 -27.57 -11.00
C ALA A 289 -1.12 -26.62 -9.86
N LEU A 290 -0.61 -26.82 -8.64
CA LEU A 290 -0.91 -25.94 -7.51
C LEU A 290 -0.38 -24.51 -7.73
N ALA A 291 0.84 -24.37 -8.28
CA ALA A 291 1.40 -23.07 -8.64
C ALA A 291 0.57 -22.38 -9.74
N ALA A 292 0.05 -23.14 -10.70
CA ALA A 292 -0.81 -22.61 -11.76
C ALA A 292 -2.13 -22.04 -11.21
N PHE A 293 -2.75 -22.72 -10.25
CA PHE A 293 -3.92 -22.20 -9.55
C PHE A 293 -3.60 -20.94 -8.75
N ASP A 294 -2.49 -20.91 -8.01
CA ASP A 294 -2.07 -19.71 -7.28
C ASP A 294 -1.81 -18.53 -8.23
N ARG A 295 -1.11 -18.76 -9.35
CA ARG A 295 -0.89 -17.75 -10.39
C ARG A 295 -2.21 -17.22 -10.95
N ALA A 296 -3.15 -18.11 -11.28
CA ALA A 296 -4.47 -17.73 -11.77
C ALA A 296 -5.23 -16.89 -10.74
N ALA A 297 -5.14 -17.24 -9.46
CA ALA A 297 -5.76 -16.49 -8.38
C ALA A 297 -5.15 -15.10 -8.18
N ILE A 298 -3.83 -14.97 -8.22
CA ILE A 298 -3.14 -13.67 -8.13
C ILE A 298 -3.46 -12.79 -9.36
N ALA A 299 -3.54 -13.39 -10.55
CA ALA A 299 -3.96 -12.67 -11.75
C ALA A 299 -5.41 -12.17 -11.63
N ALA A 300 -6.33 -13.03 -11.16
CA ALA A 300 -7.72 -12.65 -10.92
C ALA A 300 -7.84 -11.55 -9.84
N LEU A 301 -7.06 -11.64 -8.76
CA LEU A 301 -6.99 -10.58 -7.74
C LEU A 301 -6.55 -9.24 -8.36
N CYS A 302 -5.49 -9.24 -9.17
CA CYS A 302 -5.00 -8.05 -9.86
C CYS A 302 -6.11 -7.40 -10.72
N GLU A 303 -6.80 -8.19 -11.54
CA GLU A 303 -7.89 -7.69 -12.39
C GLU A 303 -9.08 -7.18 -11.58
N THR A 304 -9.47 -7.89 -10.50
CA THR A 304 -10.52 -7.42 -9.59
C THR A 304 -10.14 -6.07 -8.97
N ARG A 305 -8.91 -5.89 -8.50
CA ARG A 305 -8.48 -4.63 -7.87
C ARG A 305 -8.38 -3.47 -8.86
N LYS A 306 -7.96 -3.72 -10.10
CA LYS A 306 -8.03 -2.71 -11.18
C LYS A 306 -9.46 -2.29 -11.46
N SER A 307 -10.40 -3.24 -11.50
CA SER A 307 -11.82 -2.98 -11.69
C SER A 307 -12.41 -2.17 -10.52
N ASP A 308 -12.08 -2.55 -9.28
CA ASP A 308 -12.47 -1.82 -8.07
C ASP A 308 -12.00 -0.35 -8.11
N LEU A 309 -10.74 -0.12 -8.51
CA LEU A 309 -10.17 1.23 -8.65
C LEU A 309 -10.87 2.04 -9.75
N ALA A 310 -11.16 1.43 -10.90
CA ALA A 310 -11.91 2.08 -11.98
C ALA A 310 -13.33 2.48 -11.53
N ALA A 311 -13.99 1.60 -10.75
CA ALA A 311 -15.29 1.90 -10.17
C ALA A 311 -15.23 3.06 -9.16
N LEU A 312 -14.21 3.10 -8.30
CA LEU A 312 -13.97 4.22 -7.40
C LEU A 312 -13.81 5.53 -8.18
N ARG A 313 -12.96 5.57 -9.21
CA ARG A 313 -12.74 6.76 -10.04
C ARG A 313 -14.06 7.28 -10.64
N ASN A 314 -14.85 6.39 -11.24
CA ASN A 314 -16.13 6.76 -11.83
C ASN A 314 -17.11 7.31 -10.80
N ALA A 315 -17.16 6.69 -9.61
CA ALA A 315 -18.00 7.17 -8.51
C ALA A 315 -17.58 8.57 -8.05
N LEU A 316 -16.28 8.82 -7.87
CA LEU A 316 -15.76 10.13 -7.47
C LEU A 316 -16.09 11.21 -8.51
N HIS A 317 -15.91 10.95 -9.81
CA HIS A 317 -16.31 11.90 -10.85
C HIS A 317 -17.81 12.22 -10.81
N ALA A 318 -18.66 11.21 -10.61
CA ALA A 318 -20.11 11.41 -10.52
C ALA A 318 -20.49 12.23 -9.28
N GLU A 319 -19.88 11.96 -8.13
CA GLU A 319 -20.10 12.68 -6.87
C GLU A 319 -19.66 14.15 -7.00
N VAL A 320 -18.47 14.40 -7.54
CA VAL A 320 -17.96 15.76 -7.81
C VAL A 320 -18.90 16.49 -8.78
N ALA A 321 -19.28 15.88 -9.91
CA ALA A 321 -20.17 16.51 -10.88
C ALA A 321 -21.56 16.84 -10.28
N ALA A 322 -22.06 16.01 -9.37
CA ALA A 322 -23.34 16.25 -8.69
C ALA A 322 -23.29 17.46 -7.74
N GLN A 323 -22.14 17.76 -7.13
CA GLN A 323 -21.97 18.93 -6.26
C GLN A 323 -22.08 20.26 -7.02
N TYR A 324 -21.80 20.27 -8.33
CA TYR A 324 -21.82 21.48 -9.17
C TYR A 324 -23.07 21.63 -10.05
N ARG A 325 -24.09 20.78 -9.92
CA ARG A 325 -25.36 20.98 -10.64
C ARG A 325 -26.15 22.14 -10.01
N PRO A 326 -26.56 23.17 -10.78
CA PRO A 326 -27.49 24.19 -10.30
C PRO A 326 -28.81 23.52 -9.88
N ARG A 327 -29.32 23.89 -8.71
CA ARG A 327 -30.64 23.46 -8.23
C ARG A 327 -31.76 24.06 -9.06
#